data_AF-A0A090R3T9-F1
#
_entry.id   AF-A0A090R3T9-F1
#
_cell.length_a   1.000
_cell.length_b   1.000
_cell.length_c   1.000
_cell.angle_alpha   90.00
_cell.angle_beta   90.00
_cell.angle_gamma   90.00
#
_symmetry.space_group_name_H-M   'P 1'
#
loop_
_entity.id
_entity.type
_entity.pdbx_description
1 polymer ?
#
loop_
_entity_poly.entity_id
_entity_poly.type
_entity_poly.pdbx_seq_one_letter_code
_entity_poly.pdbx_strand_id
1 'polypeptide(L)'
;MVIHYQGEFPLRRIQQAGRQLQGQGISAVSLEGEGWSYERQWAFYCGLSSPKGAVKLRWASIDEDELELLNARHHSAEWLRKVINASPQEMYPERLAEEAVAFLSDIGGEHISHECIVGDALLEQGWVGVHSVGRASSRPPVMLTVDYNPTGQADAPVAACLVGKGITFDSGGYSIKPSAGMAAMKCDMGARQR
;
A
#
# COMPACT_ATOMS: atom_id res chain seq x y z
N MET A 1 -8.75 -9.36 26.66
CA MET A 1 -7.67 -8.48 27.18
C MET A 1 -8.27 -7.11 27.39
N VAL A 2 -8.00 -6.45 28.51
CA VAL A 2 -8.39 -5.05 28.75
C VAL A 2 -7.22 -4.14 28.41
N ILE A 3 -7.45 -3.08 27.65
CA ILE A 3 -6.41 -2.10 27.29
C ILE A 3 -6.52 -0.90 28.22
N HIS A 4 -5.47 -0.66 29.01
CA HIS A 4 -5.36 0.53 29.85
C HIS A 4 -4.64 1.65 29.08
N TYR A 5 -5.40 2.50 28.40
CA TYR A 5 -4.87 3.52 27.48
C TYR A 5 -4.91 4.96 28.01
N GLN A 6 -5.38 5.20 29.24
CA GLN A 6 -5.43 6.54 29.85
C GLN A 6 -4.02 7.14 30.06
N GLY A 7 -3.89 8.46 29.89
CA GLY A 7 -2.64 9.21 30.06
C GLY A 7 -2.01 9.63 28.73
N GLU A 8 -0.70 9.86 28.72
CA GLU A 8 0.02 10.31 27.52
C GLU A 8 0.06 9.24 26.42
N PHE A 9 -0.17 9.69 25.18
CA PHE A 9 -0.14 8.91 23.94
C PHE A 9 -1.09 7.69 23.91
N PRO A 10 -2.41 7.91 24.07
CA PRO A 10 -3.39 6.81 24.16
C PRO A 10 -3.38 5.88 22.93
N LEU A 11 -3.27 6.44 21.72
CA LEU A 11 -3.23 5.65 20.47
C LEU A 11 -1.99 4.75 20.40
N ARG A 12 -0.84 5.24 20.85
CA ARG A 12 0.41 4.46 20.86
C ARG A 12 0.29 3.25 21.80
N ARG A 13 -0.34 3.42 22.96
CA ARG A 13 -0.57 2.32 23.90
C ARG A 13 -1.51 1.27 23.32
N ILE A 14 -2.56 1.71 22.63
CA ILE A 14 -3.49 0.81 21.93
C ILE A 14 -2.76 0.03 20.83
N GLN A 15 -1.90 0.70 20.05
CA GLN A 15 -1.06 0.05 19.04
C GLN A 15 -0.08 -0.96 19.66
N GLN A 16 0.56 -0.62 20.78
CA GLN A 16 1.44 -1.55 21.50
C GLN A 16 0.69 -2.78 21.99
N ALA A 17 -0.55 -2.62 22.48
CA ALA A 17 -1.40 -3.73 22.89
C ALA A 17 -1.73 -4.66 21.69
N GLY A 18 -2.06 -4.09 20.52
CA GLY A 18 -2.24 -4.87 19.30
C GLY A 18 -0.99 -5.68 18.92
N ARG A 19 0.20 -5.08 19.01
CA ARG A 19 1.48 -5.78 18.76
C ARG A 19 1.76 -6.89 19.76
N GLN A 20 1.47 -6.65 21.04
CA GLN A 20 1.63 -7.65 22.09
C GLN A 20 0.74 -8.87 21.83
N LEU A 21 -0.52 -8.67 21.45
CA LEU A 21 -1.44 -9.74 21.10
C LEU A 21 -0.99 -10.52 19.85
N GLN A 22 -0.48 -9.83 18.84
CA GLN A 22 0.09 -10.48 17.67
C GLN A 22 1.27 -11.40 18.04
N GLY A 23 2.12 -10.97 18.98
CA GLY A 23 3.24 -11.76 19.49
C GLY A 23 2.82 -13.03 20.25
N GLN A 24 1.56 -13.10 20.71
CA GLN A 24 1.01 -14.28 21.40
C GLN A 24 0.44 -15.32 20.43
N GLY A 25 0.50 -15.08 19.11
CA GLY A 25 0.04 -16.05 18.09
C GLY A 25 -1.48 -16.15 17.94
N ILE A 26 -2.21 -15.09 18.30
CA ILE A 26 -3.67 -15.05 18.18
C ILE A 26 -4.10 -14.99 16.71
N SER A 27 -5.11 -15.77 16.35
CA SER A 27 -5.65 -15.86 14.98
C SER A 27 -6.92 -15.03 14.73
N ALA A 28 -7.61 -14.61 15.80
CA ALA A 28 -8.81 -13.78 15.70
C ALA A 28 -8.97 -12.85 16.92
N VAL A 29 -9.44 -11.62 16.68
CA VAL A 29 -9.69 -10.60 17.70
C VAL A 29 -11.01 -9.88 17.41
N SER A 30 -11.79 -9.62 18.46
CA SER A 30 -13.00 -8.79 18.43
C SER A 30 -12.78 -7.58 19.33
N LEU A 31 -13.02 -6.37 18.81
CA LEU A 31 -13.02 -5.14 19.59
C LEU A 31 -14.42 -4.94 20.16
N GLU A 32 -14.54 -4.87 21.48
CA GLU A 32 -15.81 -4.81 22.18
C GLU A 32 -15.75 -3.77 23.31
N GLY A 33 -16.93 -3.29 23.72
CA GLY A 33 -17.10 -2.27 24.74
C GLY A 33 -17.17 -0.85 24.19
N GLU A 34 -17.27 0.11 25.10
CA GLU A 34 -17.38 1.54 24.78
C GLU A 34 -16.02 2.21 24.59
N GLY A 35 -16.02 3.36 23.92
CA GLY A 35 -14.83 4.19 23.75
C GLY A 35 -13.91 3.76 22.61
N TRP A 36 -14.34 2.88 21.72
CA TRP A 36 -13.69 2.67 20.43
C TRP A 36 -14.10 3.79 19.47
N SER A 37 -13.14 4.61 19.05
CA SER A 37 -13.31 5.54 17.93
C SER A 37 -12.60 5.00 16.70
N TYR A 38 -12.91 5.54 15.53
CA TYR A 38 -12.18 5.31 14.28
C TYR A 38 -10.65 5.21 14.48
N GLU A 39 -10.06 6.21 15.15
CA GLU A 39 -8.62 6.34 15.33
C GLU A 39 -8.04 5.26 16.25
N ARG A 40 -8.79 4.90 17.31
CA ARG A 40 -8.38 3.88 18.28
C ARG A 40 -8.40 2.49 17.66
N GLN A 41 -9.44 2.19 16.89
CA GLN A 41 -9.55 0.92 16.16
C GLN A 41 -8.45 0.80 15.11
N TRP A 42 -8.18 1.89 14.38
CA TRP A 42 -7.10 1.95 13.42
C TRP A 42 -5.72 1.73 14.08
N ALA A 43 -5.46 2.44 15.19
CA ALA A 43 -4.21 2.30 15.94
C ALA A 43 -3.99 0.85 16.42
N PHE A 44 -5.04 0.20 16.93
CA PHE A 44 -4.99 -1.20 17.35
C PHE A 44 -4.59 -2.11 16.19
N TYR A 45 -5.26 -1.96 15.05
CA TYR A 45 -4.98 -2.73 13.85
C TYR A 45 -3.55 -2.51 13.32
N CYS A 46 -3.02 -1.28 13.33
CA CYS A 46 -1.62 -1.03 12.99
C CYS A 46 -0.64 -1.84 13.86
N GLY A 47 -0.99 -2.06 15.13
CA GLY A 47 -0.23 -2.90 16.05
C GLY A 47 -0.37 -4.39 15.75
N LEU A 48 -1.60 -4.82 15.50
CA LEU A 48 -1.96 -6.22 15.26
C LEU A 48 -1.41 -6.75 13.93
N SER A 49 -1.34 -5.89 12.91
CA SER A 49 -0.92 -6.27 11.56
C SER A 49 0.50 -6.86 11.53
N SER A 50 0.67 -7.93 10.75
CA SER A 50 1.94 -8.65 10.62
C SER A 50 2.06 -9.28 9.23
N PRO A 51 3.28 -9.34 8.65
CA PRO A 51 3.54 -10.15 7.47
C PRO A 51 3.39 -11.66 7.73
N LYS A 52 3.43 -12.10 9.00
CA LYS A 52 3.40 -13.51 9.41
C LYS A 52 2.00 -13.90 9.87
N GLY A 53 1.11 -14.16 8.91
CA GLY A 53 -0.22 -14.71 9.14
C GLY A 53 -1.32 -13.66 9.26
N ALA A 54 -2.48 -13.98 8.69
CA ALA A 54 -3.68 -13.13 8.77
C ALA A 54 -4.35 -13.31 10.14
N VAL A 55 -4.65 -12.19 10.80
CA VAL A 55 -5.47 -12.16 12.02
C VAL A 55 -6.85 -11.65 11.63
N LYS A 56 -7.89 -12.42 11.91
CA LYS A 56 -9.27 -11.97 11.70
C LYS A 56 -9.62 -10.91 12.74
N LEU A 57 -9.85 -9.68 12.32
CA LEU A 57 -10.24 -8.58 13.19
C LEU A 57 -11.70 -8.22 12.97
N ARG A 58 -12.48 -8.15 14.06
CA ARG A 58 -13.83 -7.60 14.06
C ARG A 58 -13.81 -6.23 14.75
N TRP A 59 -14.26 -5.21 14.04
CA TRP A 59 -14.42 -3.85 14.58
C TRP A 59 -15.51 -3.80 15.65
N ALA A 60 -15.34 -2.92 16.62
CA ALA A 60 -16.38 -2.49 17.52
C ALA A 60 -17.41 -1.66 16.76
N SER A 61 -18.63 -1.60 17.32
CA SER A 61 -19.68 -0.74 16.79
C SER A 61 -19.26 0.72 16.93
N ILE A 62 -19.30 1.44 15.82
CA ILE A 62 -19.10 2.89 15.70
C ILE A 62 -20.15 3.45 14.73
N ASP A 63 -20.13 4.76 14.49
CA ASP A 63 -20.96 5.39 13.48
C ASP A 63 -20.75 4.76 12.08
N GLU A 64 -21.79 4.74 11.26
CA GLU A 64 -21.78 4.07 9.96
C GLU A 64 -20.76 4.70 9.00
N ASP A 65 -20.69 6.03 8.95
CA ASP A 65 -19.76 6.77 8.09
C ASP A 65 -18.30 6.54 8.55
N GLU A 66 -18.07 6.52 9.87
CA GLU A 66 -16.77 6.20 10.43
C GLU A 66 -16.36 4.74 10.15
N LEU A 67 -17.31 3.81 10.18
CA LEU A 67 -17.08 2.41 9.87
C LEU A 67 -16.74 2.21 8.39
N GLU A 68 -17.45 2.88 7.49
CA GLU A 68 -17.16 2.88 6.06
C GLU A 68 -15.75 3.41 5.80
N LEU A 69 -15.39 4.55 6.38
CA LEU A 69 -14.05 5.12 6.26
C LEU A 69 -12.97 4.18 6.83
N LEU A 70 -13.26 3.48 7.93
CA LEU A 70 -12.33 2.53 8.54
C LEU A 70 -12.11 1.32 7.64
N ASN A 71 -13.17 0.80 7.04
CA ASN A 71 -13.10 -0.31 6.09
C ASN A 71 -12.35 0.08 4.83
N ALA A 72 -12.62 1.26 4.26
CA ALA A 72 -11.89 1.79 3.11
C ALA A 72 -10.39 1.91 3.40
N ARG A 73 -10.02 2.49 4.55
CA ARG A 73 -8.62 2.61 4.97
C ARG A 73 -7.95 1.26 5.21
N HIS A 74 -8.64 0.32 5.84
CA HIS A 74 -8.15 -1.04 6.04
C HIS A 74 -7.92 -1.73 4.69
N HIS A 75 -8.87 -1.64 3.77
CA HIS A 75 -8.78 -2.25 2.45
C HIS A 75 -7.54 -1.74 1.68
N SER A 76 -7.33 -0.42 1.61
CA SER A 76 -6.16 0.16 0.97
C SER A 76 -4.84 -0.21 1.66
N ALA A 77 -4.83 -0.27 3.00
CA ALA A 77 -3.61 -0.63 3.73
C ALA A 77 -3.22 -2.10 3.59
N GLU A 78 -4.19 -3.02 3.54
CA GLU A 78 -3.91 -4.44 3.26
C GLU A 78 -3.38 -4.62 1.85
N TRP A 79 -3.97 -3.95 0.86
CA TRP A 79 -3.46 -3.98 -0.52
C TRP A 79 -2.02 -3.45 -0.56
N LEU A 80 -1.76 -2.29 0.04
CA LEU A 80 -0.41 -1.71 0.09
C LEU A 80 0.60 -2.65 0.75
N ARG A 81 0.23 -3.30 1.86
CA ARG A 81 1.08 -4.28 2.55
C ARG A 81 1.31 -5.53 1.71
N LYS A 82 0.28 -6.04 1.03
CA LYS A 82 0.42 -7.19 0.12
C LYS A 82 1.45 -6.87 -0.96
N VAL A 83 1.30 -5.72 -1.61
CA VAL A 83 2.18 -5.31 -2.71
C VAL A 83 3.62 -5.06 -2.24
N ILE A 84 3.82 -4.32 -1.15
CA ILE A 84 5.17 -4.00 -0.63
C ILE A 84 5.89 -5.24 -0.07
N ASN A 85 5.17 -6.17 0.55
CA ASN A 85 5.79 -7.34 1.17
C ASN A 85 6.08 -8.47 0.17
N ALA A 86 5.44 -8.46 -0.99
CA ALA A 86 5.66 -9.42 -2.06
C ALA A 86 7.15 -9.46 -2.47
N SER A 87 7.61 -10.63 -2.90
CA SER A 87 8.97 -10.74 -3.44
C SER A 87 9.06 -10.00 -4.78
N PRO A 88 10.24 -9.50 -5.16
CA PRO A 88 10.42 -8.92 -6.50
C PRO A 88 10.10 -9.90 -7.62
N GLN A 89 10.18 -11.21 -7.38
CA GLN A 89 9.81 -12.24 -8.33
C GLN A 89 8.30 -12.24 -8.61
N GLU A 90 7.49 -12.07 -7.56
CA GLU A 90 6.02 -11.99 -7.62
C GLU A 90 5.53 -10.61 -8.06
N MET A 91 6.21 -9.54 -7.63
CA MET A 91 5.83 -8.15 -7.89
C MET A 91 6.89 -7.43 -8.73
N TYR A 92 6.71 -7.47 -10.04
CA TYR A 92 7.58 -6.83 -11.04
C TYR A 92 6.86 -5.68 -11.75
N PRO A 93 7.56 -4.86 -12.57
CA PRO A 93 6.99 -3.59 -13.06
C PRO A 93 5.62 -3.74 -13.73
N GLU A 94 5.47 -4.68 -14.67
CA GLU A 94 4.17 -4.95 -15.31
C GLU A 94 3.13 -5.44 -14.30
N ARG A 95 3.49 -6.39 -13.42
CA ARG A 95 2.55 -6.89 -12.41
C ARG A 95 2.10 -5.82 -11.42
N LEU A 96 3.00 -4.91 -11.05
CA LEU A 96 2.68 -3.79 -10.18
C LEU A 96 1.68 -2.85 -10.87
N ALA A 97 1.87 -2.58 -12.15
CA ALA A 97 0.94 -1.77 -12.91
C ALA A 97 -0.44 -2.44 -13.02
N GLU A 98 -0.48 -3.74 -13.33
CA GLU A 98 -1.72 -4.54 -13.36
C GLU A 98 -2.47 -4.53 -12.03
N GLU A 99 -1.78 -4.81 -10.91
CA GLU A 99 -2.40 -4.85 -9.58
C GLU A 99 -2.90 -3.46 -9.15
N ALA A 100 -2.20 -2.38 -9.53
CA ALA A 100 -2.63 -1.02 -9.26
C ALA A 100 -3.89 -0.66 -10.04
N VAL A 101 -3.93 -0.97 -11.34
CA VAL A 101 -5.12 -0.77 -12.18
C VAL A 101 -6.29 -1.58 -11.65
N ALA A 102 -6.10 -2.87 -11.38
CA ALA A 102 -7.15 -3.74 -10.87
C ALA A 102 -7.74 -3.22 -9.55
N PHE A 103 -6.88 -2.79 -8.62
CA PHE A 103 -7.31 -2.22 -7.34
C PHE A 103 -8.08 -0.91 -7.50
N LEU A 104 -7.59 0.00 -8.35
CA LEU A 104 -8.24 1.28 -8.58
C LEU A 104 -9.57 1.11 -9.32
N SER A 105 -9.64 0.25 -10.33
CA SER A 105 -10.86 -0.04 -11.08
C SER A 105 -11.92 -0.75 -10.25
N ASP A 106 -11.54 -1.59 -9.28
CA ASP A 106 -12.48 -2.21 -8.32
C ASP A 106 -13.22 -1.16 -7.49
N ILE A 107 -12.55 -0.05 -7.17
CA ILE A 107 -13.10 1.03 -6.34
C ILE A 107 -13.78 2.11 -7.19
N GLY A 108 -13.10 2.60 -8.23
CA GLY A 108 -13.54 3.72 -9.06
C GLY A 108 -14.37 3.33 -10.28
N GLY A 109 -14.46 2.04 -10.59
CA GLY A 109 -15.29 1.51 -11.68
C GLY A 109 -15.01 2.16 -13.03
N GLU A 110 -16.07 2.62 -13.68
CA GLU A 110 -16.04 3.26 -15.01
C GLU A 110 -15.36 4.64 -15.02
N HIS A 111 -15.11 5.23 -13.85
CA HIS A 111 -14.39 6.51 -13.72
C HIS A 111 -12.87 6.37 -13.80
N ILE A 112 -12.35 5.14 -13.91
CA ILE A 112 -10.92 4.85 -14.02
C ILE A 112 -10.58 4.52 -15.46
N SER A 113 -9.67 5.31 -16.04
CA SER A 113 -8.98 4.96 -17.28
C SER A 113 -7.47 4.90 -17.02
N HIS A 114 -6.75 4.16 -17.86
CA HIS A 114 -5.30 4.00 -17.69
C HIS A 114 -4.59 3.78 -19.02
N GLU A 115 -3.30 4.10 -19.03
CA GLU A 115 -2.36 3.82 -20.11
C GLU A 115 -1.10 3.19 -19.51
N CYS A 116 -0.59 2.15 -20.18
CA CYS A 116 0.61 1.45 -19.78
C CYS A 116 1.61 1.45 -20.95
N ILE A 117 2.75 2.11 -20.77
CA ILE A 117 3.83 2.17 -21.76
C ILE A 117 4.96 1.28 -21.26
N VAL A 118 5.37 0.31 -22.08
CA VAL A 118 6.29 -0.77 -21.66
C VAL A 118 7.53 -0.82 -22.54
N GLY A 119 8.69 -1.05 -21.93
CA GLY A 119 9.93 -1.34 -22.65
C GLY A 119 10.36 -0.20 -23.58
N ASP A 120 10.74 -0.53 -24.81
CA ASP A 120 11.30 0.44 -25.76
C ASP A 120 10.30 1.50 -26.24
N ALA A 121 8.98 1.25 -26.10
CA ALA A 121 7.96 2.27 -26.34
C ALA A 121 8.15 3.50 -25.43
N LEU A 122 8.75 3.33 -24.24
CA LEU A 122 9.12 4.44 -23.37
C LEU A 122 10.14 5.36 -24.03
N LEU A 123 11.13 4.80 -24.74
CA LEU A 123 12.14 5.58 -25.42
C LEU A 123 11.56 6.31 -26.63
N GLU A 124 10.71 5.65 -27.41
CA GLU A 124 10.01 6.22 -28.56
C GLU A 124 9.16 7.44 -28.18
N GLN A 125 8.53 7.39 -27.00
CA GLN A 125 7.69 8.46 -26.47
C GLN A 125 8.46 9.50 -25.61
N GLY A 126 9.79 9.38 -25.50
CA GLY A 126 10.64 10.36 -24.80
C GLY A 126 10.77 10.17 -23.28
N TRP A 127 10.28 9.06 -22.71
CA TRP A 127 10.44 8.67 -21.30
C TRP A 127 11.84 8.09 -21.01
N VAL A 128 12.88 8.83 -21.38
CA VAL A 128 14.29 8.39 -21.35
C VAL A 128 14.75 7.98 -19.95
N GLY A 129 14.29 8.67 -18.90
CA GLY A 129 14.68 8.39 -17.52
C GLY A 129 14.23 7.01 -17.04
N VAL A 130 12.95 6.69 -17.23
CA VAL A 130 12.36 5.41 -16.82
C VAL A 130 12.97 4.26 -17.64
N HIS A 131 13.09 4.45 -18.96
CA HIS A 131 13.74 3.48 -19.84
C HIS A 131 15.19 3.21 -19.44
N SER A 132 16.00 4.26 -19.26
CA SER A 132 17.43 4.12 -19.00
C SER A 132 17.73 3.39 -17.70
N VAL A 133 16.90 3.58 -16.67
CA VAL A 133 17.05 2.89 -15.38
C VAL A 133 16.63 1.43 -15.49
N GLY A 134 15.50 1.14 -16.15
CA GLY A 134 14.93 -0.21 -16.16
C GLY A 134 15.44 -1.14 -17.27
N ARG A 135 15.99 -0.62 -18.37
CA ARG A 135 16.36 -1.42 -19.56
C ARG A 135 17.40 -2.52 -19.33
N ALA A 136 18.15 -2.44 -18.23
CA ALA A 136 19.16 -3.44 -17.88
C ALA A 136 18.56 -4.68 -17.19
N SER A 137 17.29 -4.62 -16.79
CA SER A 137 16.53 -5.74 -16.25
C SER A 137 16.02 -6.64 -17.38
N SER A 138 15.89 -7.94 -17.13
CA SER A 138 15.18 -8.86 -18.04
C SER A 138 13.66 -8.66 -18.01
N ARG A 139 13.15 -7.94 -16.99
CA ARG A 139 11.75 -7.51 -16.88
C ARG A 139 11.67 -6.04 -17.30
N PRO A 140 10.88 -5.71 -18.34
CA PRO A 140 10.91 -4.39 -18.96
C PRO A 140 10.43 -3.29 -18.01
N PRO A 141 10.94 -2.04 -18.15
CA PRO A 141 10.39 -0.89 -17.45
C PRO A 141 8.97 -0.58 -17.91
N VAL A 142 8.20 0.03 -17.01
CA VAL A 142 6.79 0.39 -17.23
C VAL A 142 6.53 1.82 -16.75
N MET A 143 5.79 2.59 -17.53
CA MET A 143 5.11 3.81 -17.09
C MET A 143 3.61 3.53 -17.07
N LEU A 144 3.01 3.62 -15.89
CA LEU A 144 1.56 3.56 -15.71
C LEU A 144 1.04 4.97 -15.48
N THR A 145 0.10 5.39 -16.32
CA THR A 145 -0.72 6.58 -16.11
C THR A 145 -2.13 6.12 -15.79
N VAL A 146 -2.71 6.60 -14.69
CA VAL A 146 -4.12 6.34 -14.33
C VAL A 146 -4.81 7.68 -14.21
N ASP A 147 -5.97 7.81 -14.84
CA ASP A 147 -6.86 8.94 -14.73
C ASP A 147 -8.15 8.53 -14.00
N TYR A 148 -8.44 9.25 -12.92
CA TYR A 148 -9.69 9.12 -12.18
C TYR A 148 -10.53 10.37 -12.45
N ASN A 149 -11.58 10.18 -13.26
CA ASN A 149 -12.47 11.25 -13.65
C ASN A 149 -13.91 10.96 -13.19
N PRO A 150 -14.28 11.40 -11.96
CA PRO A 150 -15.62 11.19 -11.43
C PRO A 150 -16.70 11.98 -12.20
N THR A 151 -16.32 13.02 -12.95
CA THR A 151 -17.27 13.87 -13.67
C THR A 151 -17.66 13.30 -15.04
N GLY A 152 -16.84 12.40 -15.59
CA GLY A 152 -16.98 11.88 -16.96
C GLY A 152 -16.74 12.91 -18.07
N GLN A 153 -16.41 14.16 -17.74
CA GLN A 153 -16.13 15.22 -18.72
C GLN A 153 -14.66 15.18 -19.10
N ALA A 154 -14.36 15.00 -20.39
CA ALA A 154 -12.98 14.84 -20.88
C ALA A 154 -12.08 16.07 -20.64
N ASP A 155 -12.68 17.24 -20.47
CA ASP A 155 -12.02 18.53 -20.23
C ASP A 155 -12.10 19.00 -18.77
N ALA A 156 -12.54 18.12 -17.85
CA ALA A 156 -12.55 18.42 -16.43
C ALA A 156 -11.14 18.80 -15.94
N PRO A 157 -11.01 19.86 -15.11
CA PRO A 157 -9.71 20.28 -14.62
C PRO A 157 -9.12 19.22 -13.67
N VAL A 158 -7.85 18.88 -13.90
CA VAL A 158 -7.12 17.96 -13.02
C VAL A 158 -6.89 18.63 -11.67
N ALA A 159 -7.53 18.09 -10.61
CA ALA A 159 -7.43 18.64 -9.27
C ALA A 159 -6.07 18.38 -8.60
N ALA A 160 -5.48 17.21 -8.85
CA ALA A 160 -4.19 16.79 -8.30
C ALA A 160 -3.51 15.75 -9.19
N CYS A 161 -2.18 15.73 -9.16
CA CYS A 161 -1.37 14.67 -9.77
C CYS A 161 -0.55 13.96 -8.70
N LEU A 162 -0.61 12.63 -8.69
CA LEU A 162 0.19 11.79 -7.80
C LEU A 162 1.27 11.09 -8.62
N VAL A 163 2.52 11.18 -8.17
CA VAL A 163 3.66 10.53 -8.82
C VAL A 163 4.32 9.57 -7.85
N GLY A 164 4.36 8.29 -8.21
CA GLY A 164 4.94 7.22 -7.39
C GLY A 164 6.25 6.68 -7.97
N LYS A 165 7.23 6.41 -7.11
CA LYS A 165 8.43 5.65 -7.48
C LYS A 165 8.09 4.16 -7.47
N GLY A 166 8.19 3.49 -8.62
CA GLY A 166 7.86 2.06 -8.79
C GLY A 166 9.08 1.13 -8.94
N ILE A 167 10.18 1.34 -8.21
CA ILE A 167 11.37 0.47 -8.33
C ILE A 167 11.10 -0.85 -7.58
N THR A 168 10.75 -1.90 -8.32
CA THR A 168 10.39 -3.21 -7.74
C THR A 168 11.58 -3.97 -7.14
N PHE A 169 12.80 -3.63 -7.55
CA PHE A 169 14.03 -4.07 -6.91
C PHE A 169 15.20 -3.12 -7.20
N ASP A 170 15.91 -2.69 -6.17
CA ASP A 170 17.08 -1.82 -6.30
C ASP A 170 18.38 -2.53 -5.88
N SER A 171 19.13 -3.02 -6.87
CA SER A 171 20.48 -3.57 -6.66
C SER A 171 21.56 -2.48 -6.49
N GLY A 172 21.24 -1.22 -6.86
CA GLY A 172 22.19 -0.11 -7.02
C GLY A 172 22.79 0.02 -8.43
N GLY A 173 22.50 -0.90 -9.35
CA GLY A 173 23.09 -0.91 -10.69
C GLY A 173 24.62 -1.14 -10.65
N TYR A 174 25.37 -0.41 -11.47
CA TYR A 174 26.84 -0.45 -11.41
C TYR A 174 27.39 -0.06 -10.03
N SER A 175 26.68 0.81 -9.30
CA SER A 175 26.98 1.17 -7.92
C SER A 175 26.33 0.18 -6.96
N ILE A 176 26.77 -1.08 -7.02
CA ILE A 176 26.14 -2.20 -6.32
C ILE A 176 26.07 -1.96 -4.80
N LYS A 177 24.89 -2.17 -4.21
CA LYS A 177 24.72 -2.05 -2.77
C LYS A 177 25.41 -3.20 -2.04
N PRO A 178 25.95 -2.97 -0.83
CA PRO A 178 26.37 -4.06 0.06
C PRO A 178 25.18 -4.98 0.40
N SER A 179 25.43 -6.29 0.56
CA SER A 179 24.38 -7.30 0.77
C SER A 179 23.42 -6.98 1.93
N ALA A 180 23.93 -6.41 3.02
CA ALA A 180 23.12 -5.99 4.17
C ALA A 180 22.09 -4.91 3.83
N GLY A 181 22.39 -4.02 2.88
CA GLY A 181 21.47 -2.98 2.41
C GLY A 181 20.50 -3.46 1.33
N MET A 182 20.80 -4.58 0.66
CA MET A 182 20.04 -5.09 -0.50
C MET A 182 18.82 -5.93 -0.09
N ALA A 183 18.89 -6.64 1.05
CA ALA A 183 17.82 -7.55 1.49
C ALA A 183 16.44 -6.88 1.69
N ALA A 184 16.41 -5.58 2.00
CA ALA A 184 15.17 -4.82 2.21
C ALA A 184 14.70 -4.03 0.95
N MET A 185 15.42 -4.10 -0.17
CA MET A 185 15.15 -3.27 -1.35
C MET A 185 13.98 -3.75 -2.21
N LYS A 186 13.32 -4.85 -1.84
CA LYS A 186 12.01 -5.21 -2.40
C LYS A 186 10.93 -4.16 -2.08
N CYS A 187 11.12 -3.38 -1.00
CA CYS A 187 10.18 -2.34 -0.58
C CYS A 187 10.45 -0.98 -1.26
N ASP A 188 11.36 -0.90 -2.24
CA ASP A 188 11.75 0.38 -2.87
C ASP A 188 10.72 0.92 -3.89
N MET A 189 9.61 0.19 -4.05
CA MET A 189 8.39 0.60 -4.75
C MET A 189 7.33 1.19 -3.81
N GLY A 190 7.53 1.13 -2.50
CA GLY A 190 6.72 1.84 -1.52
C GLY A 190 7.39 3.16 -1.15
N ALA A 191 6.66 4.27 -1.17
CA ALA A 191 7.08 5.43 -0.37
C ALA A 191 7.21 4.92 1.07
N ARG A 192 8.42 4.96 1.65
CA ARG A 192 8.65 4.48 3.02
C ARG A 192 7.63 5.11 3.96
N GLN A 193 6.67 4.33 4.46
CA GLN A 193 6.03 4.63 5.73
C GLN A 193 7.10 4.44 6.81
N ARG A 194 7.72 5.53 7.22
CA ARG A 194 8.39 5.63 8.53
C ARG A 194 7.41 6.25 9.52
#